data_AF-A0A944JIH1-F1
#
_entry.id   AF-A0A944JIH1-F1
#
_cell.length_a   1.000
_cell.length_b   1.000
_cell.length_c   1.000
_cell.angle_alpha   90.00
_cell.angle_beta   90.00
_cell.angle_gamma   90.00
#
_symmetry.space_group_name_H-M   'P 1'
#
loop_
_entity.id
_entity.type
_entity.pdbx_description
1 polymer ?
#
loop_
_entity_poly.entity_id
_entity_poly.type
_entity_poly.pdbx_seq_one_letter_code
_entity_poly.pdbx_strand_id
1 'polypeptide(L)'
;MTSSMEWIRRNYGVPARHGMHVTYGGKPAVILGTRGPHLRLRVEGERRTVTDHPTYRIVYPEVPRPARPRGWCSWCTQDRAMTAAGVMGKHRPAFPTAEDCPGVGKTPMWPVEYRTNAEAAGRQ
;
A
#
# COMPACT_ATOMS: atom_id res chain seq x y z
N MET A 1 1.96 -7.59 -14.04
CA MET A 1 2.27 -6.17 -13.78
C MET A 1 1.76 -5.83 -12.40
N THR A 2 2.63 -5.39 -11.48
CA THR A 2 2.21 -4.84 -10.18
C THR A 2 1.42 -3.56 -10.44
N SER A 3 0.22 -3.41 -9.87
CA SER A 3 -0.54 -2.18 -10.08
C SER A 3 0.25 -0.98 -9.54
N SER A 4 0.17 0.19 -10.18
CA SER A 4 0.88 1.40 -9.73
C SER A 4 0.59 1.73 -8.25
N MET A 5 -0.59 1.35 -7.75
CA MET A 5 -0.94 1.49 -6.34
C MET A 5 -0.22 0.50 -5.40
N GLU A 6 -0.03 -0.74 -5.83
CA GLU A 6 0.83 -1.69 -5.07
C GLU A 6 2.26 -1.17 -5.01
N TRP A 7 2.79 -0.64 -6.12
CA TRP A 7 4.11 -0.03 -6.14
C TRP A 7 4.20 1.14 -5.15
N ILE A 8 3.20 2.03 -5.11
CA ILE A 8 3.14 3.15 -4.15
C ILE A 8 3.15 2.64 -2.70
N ARG A 9 2.33 1.64 -2.37
CA ARG A 9 2.32 1.06 -1.02
C ARG A 9 3.66 0.45 -0.65
N ARG A 10 4.30 -0.25 -1.60
CA ARG A 10 5.62 -0.86 -1.40
C ARG A 10 6.71 0.18 -1.19
N ASN A 11 6.73 1.20 -2.04
CA ASN A 11 7.83 2.17 -2.11
C ASN A 11 7.74 3.23 -1.00
N TYR A 12 6.52 3.65 -0.65
CA TYR A 12 6.30 4.72 0.33
C TYR A 12 5.78 4.24 1.69
N GLY A 13 5.42 2.96 1.83
CA GLY A 13 4.93 2.40 3.11
C GLY A 13 3.57 2.96 3.56
N VAL A 14 2.82 3.60 2.67
CA VAL A 14 1.51 4.20 2.98
C VAL A 14 0.36 3.20 2.78
N PRO A 15 -0.76 3.32 3.52
CA PRO A 15 -1.92 2.44 3.35
C PRO A 15 -2.80 2.78 2.13
N ALA A 16 -2.28 3.41 1.07
CA ALA A 16 -3.07 3.90 -0.06
C ALA A 16 -3.87 2.81 -0.78
N ARG A 17 -5.19 3.01 -0.89
CA ARG A 17 -6.15 2.09 -1.55
C ARG A 17 -7.14 2.89 -2.41
N HIS A 18 -7.62 2.29 -3.51
CA HIS A 18 -8.69 2.88 -4.32
C HIS A 18 -9.95 3.05 -3.46
N GLY A 19 -10.61 4.20 -3.58
CA GLY A 19 -11.79 4.55 -2.81
C GLY A 19 -11.53 4.92 -1.35
N MET A 20 -10.27 4.94 -0.89
CA MET A 20 -9.95 5.31 0.49
C MET A 20 -10.19 6.81 0.71
N HIS A 21 -10.87 7.13 1.80
CA HIS A 21 -11.06 8.50 2.28
C HIS A 21 -9.79 8.95 3.03
N VAL A 22 -9.30 10.13 2.71
CA VAL A 22 -8.11 10.75 3.29
C VAL A 22 -8.36 12.25 3.50
N THR A 23 -7.51 12.91 4.28
CA THR A 23 -7.54 14.38 4.37
C THR A 23 -6.40 14.95 3.53
N TYR A 24 -6.71 15.76 2.53
CA TYR A 24 -5.73 16.44 1.69
C TYR A 24 -5.73 17.94 1.99
N GLY A 25 -4.62 18.47 2.51
CA GLY A 25 -4.48 19.90 2.82
C GLY A 25 -5.57 20.44 3.76
N GLY A 26 -6.04 19.62 4.70
CA GLY A 26 -7.13 19.96 5.62
C GLY A 26 -8.55 19.75 5.10
N LYS A 27 -8.71 19.27 3.85
CA LYS A 27 -10.04 18.97 3.26
C LYS A 27 -10.25 17.46 3.08
N PRO A 28 -11.48 16.95 3.22
CA PRO A 28 -11.77 15.56 2.90
C PRO A 28 -11.55 15.28 1.41
N ALA A 29 -10.95 14.14 1.12
CA ALA A 29 -10.64 13.71 -0.23
C ALA A 29 -10.72 12.18 -0.38
N VAL A 30 -10.90 11.70 -1.61
CA VAL A 30 -10.97 10.27 -1.94
C VAL A 30 -9.89 9.89 -2.94
N ILE A 31 -9.16 8.81 -2.66
CA ILE A 31 -8.17 8.25 -3.59
C ILE A 31 -8.90 7.59 -4.76
N LEU A 32 -8.84 8.20 -5.94
CA LEU A 32 -9.42 7.63 -7.16
C LEU A 32 -8.49 6.61 -7.82
N GLY A 33 -7.19 6.78 -7.67
CA GLY A 33 -6.19 5.92 -8.28
C GLY A 33 -4.82 6.53 -8.30
N THR A 34 -4.04 6.23 -9.34
CA THR A 34 -2.63 6.58 -9.42
C THR A 34 -2.26 7.11 -10.80
N ARG A 35 -1.28 8.01 -10.86
CA ARG A 35 -0.62 8.43 -12.10
C ARG A 35 0.90 8.38 -11.88
N GLY A 36 1.53 7.31 -12.36
CA GLY A 36 2.94 7.04 -12.05
C GLY A 36 3.16 6.89 -10.54
N PRO A 37 4.12 7.62 -9.94
CA PRO A 37 4.39 7.58 -8.50
C PRO A 37 3.41 8.42 -7.65
N HIS A 38 2.44 9.10 -8.27
CA HIS A 38 1.52 10.02 -7.58
C HIS A 38 0.12 9.42 -7.39
N LEU A 39 -0.58 9.86 -6.35
CA LEU A 39 -2.00 9.55 -6.10
C LEU A 39 -2.89 10.56 -6.82
N ARG A 40 -3.99 10.05 -7.38
CA ARG A 40 -5.10 10.87 -7.88
C ARG A 40 -6.16 10.98 -6.81
N LEU A 41 -6.46 12.20 -6.39
CA LEU A 41 -7.38 12.53 -5.33
C LEU A 41 -8.58 13.31 -5.88
N ARG A 42 -9.77 13.03 -5.33
CA ARG A 42 -10.95 13.86 -5.47
C ARG A 42 -11.16 14.60 -4.17
N VAL A 43 -10.85 15.89 -4.15
CA VAL A 43 -11.09 16.75 -2.99
C VAL A 43 -12.56 17.18 -2.99
N GLU A 44 -13.22 17.11 -1.85
CA GLU A 44 -14.59 17.55 -1.70
C GLU A 44 -14.73 19.05 -2.00
N GLY A 45 -15.77 19.43 -2.75
CA GLY A 45 -15.97 20.81 -3.20
C GLY A 45 -15.13 21.25 -4.40
N GLU A 46 -14.15 20.44 -4.86
CA GLU A 46 -13.38 20.76 -6.06
C GLU A 46 -13.90 20.05 -7.31
N ARG A 47 -14.01 20.81 -8.41
CA ARG A 47 -14.43 20.26 -9.71
C ARG A 47 -13.36 19.40 -10.37
N ARG A 48 -12.08 19.60 -10.05
CA ARG A 48 -10.94 18.90 -10.67
C ARG A 48 -10.37 17.83 -9.76
N THR A 49 -9.74 16.83 -10.35
CA THR A 49 -8.94 15.83 -9.60
C THR A 49 -7.54 16.37 -9.39
N VAL A 50 -7.03 16.26 -8.17
CA VAL A 50 -5.66 16.64 -7.83
C VAL A 50 -4.76 15.41 -8.00
N THR A 51 -3.52 15.63 -8.41
CA THR A 51 -2.49 14.58 -8.45
C THR A 51 -1.34 15.04 -7.57
N ASP A 52 -1.02 14.27 -6.52
CA ASP A 52 0.03 14.66 -5.56
C ASP A 52 0.80 13.44 -5.02
N HIS A 53 1.94 13.72 -4.40
CA HIS A 53 2.84 12.72 -3.84
C HIS A 53 2.16 12.01 -2.65
N PRO A 54 2.27 10.66 -2.53
CA PRO A 54 1.53 9.89 -1.52
C PRO A 54 1.83 10.29 -0.07
N THR A 55 2.99 10.89 0.19
CA THR A 55 3.41 11.34 1.52
C THR A 55 3.25 12.85 1.75
N TYR A 56 2.87 13.62 0.72
CA TYR A 56 2.81 15.08 0.80
C TYR A 56 1.37 15.56 1.02
N ARG A 57 1.13 16.32 2.10
CA ARG A 57 -0.18 16.94 2.43
C ARG A 57 -1.38 15.99 2.52
N ILE A 58 -1.16 14.68 2.57
CA ILE A 58 -2.18 13.65 2.73
C ILE A 58 -2.12 13.10 4.15
N VAL A 59 -3.23 13.07 4.86
CA VAL A 59 -3.37 12.35 6.12
C VAL A 59 -4.21 11.12 5.84
N TYR A 60 -3.60 9.95 6.04
CA TYR A 60 -4.30 8.68 5.95
C TYR A 60 -5.03 8.42 7.27
N PRO A 61 -6.25 7.86 7.21
CA PRO A 61 -6.91 7.38 8.41
C PRO A 61 -6.08 6.26 9.05
N GLU A 62 -6.25 6.07 10.35
CA GLU A 62 -5.72 4.89 11.01
C GLU A 62 -6.33 3.64 10.36
N VAL A 63 -5.46 2.77 9.84
CA VAL A 63 -5.87 1.51 9.25
C VAL A 63 -5.60 0.42 10.28
N PRO A 64 -6.62 -0.31 10.75
CA PRO A 64 -6.39 -1.37 11.70
C PRO A 64 -5.40 -2.37 11.12
N ARG A 65 -4.46 -2.80 11.97
CA ARG A 65 -3.51 -3.84 11.57
C ARG A 65 -4.30 -5.08 11.13
N PRO A 66 -3.99 -5.65 9.96
CA PRO A 66 -4.71 -6.81 9.48
C PRO A 66 -4.52 -7.97 10.48
N ALA A 67 -5.58 -8.74 10.71
CA ALA A 67 -5.56 -9.89 11.65
C ALA A 67 -4.46 -10.92 11.33
N ARG A 68 -4.00 -10.95 10.07
CA ARG A 68 -2.80 -11.68 9.65
C ARG A 68 -1.75 -10.67 9.22
N PRO A 69 -0.50 -10.79 9.70
CA PRO A 69 0.58 -9.95 9.22
C PRO A 69 0.70 -10.07 7.71
N ARG A 70 1.09 -9.00 7.04
CA ARG A 70 1.28 -8.95 5.59
C ARG A 70 2.71 -8.58 5.27
N GLY A 71 3.19 -9.05 4.13
CA GLY A 71 4.57 -8.85 3.70
C GLY A 71 4.71 -8.89 2.18
N TRP A 72 5.73 -8.22 1.68
CA TRP A 72 6.08 -8.23 0.27
C TRP A 72 6.85 -9.51 -0.05
N CYS A 73 6.29 -10.37 -0.91
CA CYS A 73 6.97 -11.56 -1.37
C CYS A 73 8.20 -11.17 -2.19
N SER A 74 9.38 -11.67 -1.84
CA SER A 74 10.62 -11.41 -2.60
C SER A 74 10.60 -11.96 -4.01
N TRP A 75 9.82 -13.02 -4.25
CA TRP A 75 9.76 -13.71 -5.55
C TRP A 75 8.71 -13.13 -6.49
N CYS A 76 7.46 -12.96 -6.02
CA CYS A 76 6.38 -12.42 -6.88
C CYS A 76 6.17 -10.91 -6.74
N THR A 77 6.86 -10.25 -5.80
CA THR A 77 6.81 -8.80 -5.53
C THR A 77 5.42 -8.24 -5.21
N GLN A 78 4.49 -9.09 -4.79
CA GLN A 78 3.15 -8.71 -4.33
C GLN A 78 3.04 -8.73 -2.81
N ASP A 79 2.11 -7.91 -2.31
CA ASP A 79 1.69 -7.89 -0.91
C ASP A 79 0.79 -9.12 -0.61
N ARG A 80 1.29 -10.04 0.22
CA ARG A 80 0.60 -11.29 0.58
C ARG A 80 0.48 -11.44 2.08
N ALA A 81 -0.50 -12.24 2.47
CA ALA A 81 -0.63 -12.66 3.86
C ALA A 81 0.56 -13.52 4.30
N MET A 82 1.04 -13.26 5.50
CA MET A 82 2.05 -14.05 6.18
C MET A 82 1.38 -15.03 7.14
N THR A 83 2.15 -16.03 7.56
CA THR A 83 1.81 -16.94 8.65
C THR A 83 2.11 -16.29 10.00
N ALA A 84 1.61 -16.88 11.09
CA ALA A 84 1.94 -16.46 12.45
C ALA A 84 3.44 -16.59 12.76
N ALA A 85 4.16 -17.47 12.05
CA ALA A 85 5.60 -17.65 12.16
C ALA A 85 6.43 -16.57 11.44
N GLY A 86 5.79 -15.55 10.85
CA GLY A 86 6.51 -14.45 10.20
C GLY A 86 7.06 -14.77 8.80
N VAL A 87 6.60 -15.86 8.17
CA VAL A 87 6.96 -16.22 6.78
C VAL A 87 5.79 -16.06 5.82
N MET A 88 6.07 -15.94 4.53
CA MET A 88 5.06 -15.85 3.47
C MET A 88 4.09 -17.05 3.54
N GLY A 89 2.78 -16.76 3.63
CA GLY A 89 1.75 -17.80 3.59
C GLY A 89 1.57 -18.38 2.19
N LYS A 90 0.77 -19.45 2.09
CA LYS A 90 0.45 -20.09 0.80
C LYS A 90 -0.24 -19.08 -0.13
N HIS A 91 0.32 -18.89 -1.33
CA HIS A 91 -0.24 -17.99 -2.33
C HIS A 91 0.21 -18.36 -3.74
N ARG A 92 -0.64 -18.05 -4.72
CA ARG A 92 -0.29 -18.17 -6.14
C ARG A 92 0.66 -17.05 -6.58
N PRO A 93 1.60 -17.36 -7.48
CA PRO A 93 2.50 -16.34 -8.03
C PRO A 93 1.74 -15.32 -8.89
N ALA A 94 2.33 -14.13 -9.02
CA ALA A 94 1.81 -13.03 -9.86
C ALA A 94 1.83 -13.38 -11.36
N PHE A 95 2.78 -14.23 -11.74
CA PHE A 95 2.99 -14.76 -13.07
C PHE A 95 2.67 -16.26 -13.00
N PRO A 96 1.80 -16.79 -13.89
CA PRO A 96 1.20 -18.11 -13.73
C PRO A 96 2.16 -19.23 -14.16
N THR A 97 3.31 -19.34 -13.49
CA THR A 97 4.37 -20.31 -13.81
C THR A 97 4.41 -21.49 -12.83
N ALA A 98 3.60 -21.47 -11.77
CA ALA A 98 3.53 -22.51 -10.75
C ALA A 98 2.21 -22.44 -9.96
N GLU A 99 1.80 -23.56 -9.37
CA GLU A 99 0.63 -23.62 -8.48
C GLU A 99 0.85 -22.87 -7.17
N ASP A 100 2.06 -22.96 -6.63
CA ASP A 100 2.50 -22.24 -5.43
C ASP A 100 3.71 -21.35 -5.76
N CYS A 101 3.72 -20.15 -5.18
CA CYS A 101 4.83 -19.23 -5.35
C CYS A 101 6.08 -19.80 -4.64
N PRO A 102 7.26 -19.84 -5.29
CA PRO A 102 8.52 -20.25 -4.63
C PRO A 102 8.90 -19.41 -3.40
N GLY A 103 8.29 -18.23 -3.23
CA GLY A 103 8.41 -17.43 -2.03
C GLY A 103 7.60 -17.92 -0.83
N VAL A 104 6.74 -18.93 -0.97
CA VAL A 104 5.99 -19.52 0.16
C VAL A 104 6.97 -20.08 1.20
N GLY A 105 6.71 -19.83 2.49
CA GLY A 105 7.56 -20.26 3.59
C GLY A 105 8.88 -19.48 3.75
N LYS A 106 9.16 -18.50 2.87
CA LYS A 106 10.33 -17.63 3.00
C LYS A 106 10.01 -16.37 3.81
N THR A 107 11.04 -15.71 4.33
CA THR A 107 10.90 -14.38 4.95
C THR A 107 10.43 -13.37 3.91
N PRO A 108 9.48 -12.48 4.23
CA PRO A 108 9.13 -11.38 3.33
C PRO A 108 10.35 -10.51 3.07
N MET A 109 10.37 -9.85 1.90
CA MET A 109 11.37 -8.82 1.62
C MET A 109 11.25 -7.65 2.61
N TRP A 110 10.00 -7.24 2.90
CA TRP A 110 9.67 -6.24 3.92
C TRP A 110 8.29 -6.55 4.50
N PRO A 111 8.09 -6.42 5.83
CA PRO A 111 6.74 -6.45 6.39
C PRO A 111 5.94 -5.23 5.90
N VAL A 112 4.63 -5.40 5.73
CA VAL A 112 3.72 -4.30 5.41
C VAL A 112 3.36 -3.61 6.73
N GLU A 113 4.10 -2.56 7.03
CA GLU A 113 3.78 -1.63 8.09
C GLU A 113 3.11 -0.42 7.44
N TYR A 114 1.79 -0.27 7.62
CA TYR A 114 1.08 0.90 7.12
C TYR A 114 1.44 2.10 7.98
N ARG A 115 2.45 2.86 7.55
CA ARG A 115 2.85 4.08 8.24
C ARG A 115 1.82 5.15 7.92
N THR A 116 1.13 5.63 8.93
CA THR A 116 0.28 6.82 8.79
C THR A 116 1.17 8.07 8.85
N ASN A 117 0.76 9.16 8.21
CA ASN A 117 1.55 10.40 8.25
C ASN A 117 1.67 11.01 9.67
N ALA A 118 0.85 10.56 10.64
CA ALA A 118 1.04 10.85 12.05
C ALA A 118 2.32 10.22 12.63
N GLU A 119 2.80 9.11 12.06
CA GLU A 119 3.98 8.37 12.52
C GLU A 119 5.21 8.58 11.62
N ALA A 120 5.01 8.99 10.36
CA ALA A 120 6.09 9.21 9.39
C ALA A 120 6.88 10.52 9.61
N ALA A 121 6.36 11.45 10.42
CA ALA A 121 7.00 12.74 10.72
C ALA A 121 8.25 12.65 11.63
N GLY A 122 8.62 11.45 12.11
CA GLY A 122 9.68 11.25 13.10
C GLY A 122 11.06 10.86 12.57
N ARG A 123 11.31 10.79 11.26
CA ARG A 123 12.65 10.51 10.70
C ARG A 123 12.92 11.32 9.44
N GLN A 124 13.50 12.51 9.64
CA GLN A 124 14.42 13.14 8.68
C GLN A 124 15.83 12.87 9.16
#